data_AF-A0A653III7-F1
#
_entry.id   AF-A0A653III7-F1
#
_cell.length_a   1.000
_cell.length_b   1.000
_cell.length_c   1.000
_cell.angle_alpha   90.00
_cell.angle_beta   90.00
_cell.angle_gamma   90.00
#
_symmetry.space_group_name_H-M   'P 1'
#
loop_
_entity.id
_entity.type
_entity.pdbx_description
1 polymer ?
#
loop_
_entity_poly.entity_id
_entity_poly.type
_entity_poly.pdbx_seq_one_letter_code
_entity_poly.pdbx_strand_id
1 'polypeptide(L)'
;MISAQEAYFIKNGLNEQFEDPRIDCDFSIFSLEPFQLLLHVHDADMDELSTEIRYGLSRKIRSQLHQLDAKLGGTPINVVFVVSAPLISDNSYCVILH
;
A
#
# COMPACT_ATOMS: atom_id res chain seq x y z
N MET A 1 5.86 -10.83 -15.53
CA MET A 1 6.30 -11.16 -14.16
C MET A 1 6.99 -9.92 -13.64
N ILE A 2 6.44 -9.27 -12.62
CA ILE A 2 7.11 -8.12 -12.01
C ILE A 2 8.42 -8.58 -11.41
N SER A 3 9.46 -7.81 -11.60
CA SER A 3 10.75 -8.05 -10.95
C SER A 3 10.65 -7.72 -9.47
N ALA A 4 11.33 -8.49 -8.61
CA ALA A 4 11.46 -8.13 -7.19
C ALA A 4 11.95 -6.67 -7.03
N GLN A 5 12.76 -6.19 -7.98
CA GLN A 5 13.27 -4.83 -8.03
C GLN A 5 12.18 -3.75 -8.14
N GLU A 6 11.17 -3.94 -8.98
CA GLU A 6 10.01 -3.03 -9.07
C GLU A 6 9.24 -2.99 -7.74
N ALA A 7 9.01 -4.14 -7.11
CA ALA A 7 8.33 -4.21 -5.81
C ALA A 7 9.13 -3.51 -4.70
N TYR A 8 10.46 -3.69 -4.67
CA TYR A 8 11.33 -2.99 -3.72
C TYR A 8 11.38 -1.49 -3.97
N PHE A 9 11.44 -1.05 -5.23
CA PHE A 9 11.41 0.37 -5.59
C PHE A 9 10.13 1.03 -5.06
N ILE A 10 8.98 0.42 -5.35
CA ILE A 10 7.68 0.93 -4.90
C ILE A 10 7.61 0.96 -3.37
N LYS A 11 7.95 -0.14 -2.71
CA LYS A 11 7.89 -0.25 -1.24
C LYS A 11 8.78 0.79 -0.56
N ASN A 12 10.02 0.96 -1.03
CA ASN A 12 10.94 1.95 -0.47
C ASN A 12 10.45 3.38 -0.73
N GLY A 13 10.03 3.69 -1.96
CA GLY A 13 9.53 5.03 -2.29
C GLY A 13 8.29 5.40 -1.48
N LEU A 14 7.38 4.45 -1.25
CA LEU A 14 6.24 4.65 -0.37
C LEU A 14 6.68 4.88 1.09
N ASN A 15 7.56 4.03 1.66
CA ASN A 15 8.02 4.24 3.04
C ASN A 15 8.82 5.54 3.24
N GLU A 16 9.45 6.06 2.20
CA GLU A 16 10.22 7.32 2.28
C GLU A 16 9.35 8.58 2.12
N GLN A 17 8.24 8.51 1.37
CA GLN A 17 7.45 9.70 0.98
C GLN A 17 6.01 9.69 1.48
N PHE A 18 5.52 8.55 1.96
CA PHE A 18 4.15 8.42 2.44
C PHE A 18 4.05 8.84 3.90
N GLU A 19 3.44 10.00 4.14
CA GLU A 19 3.07 10.45 5.48
C GLU A 19 1.56 10.71 5.52
N ASP A 20 0.80 10.07 6.42
CA ASP A 20 -0.59 10.45 6.73
C ASP A 20 -0.70 11.04 8.14
N PRO A 21 -1.21 12.27 8.30
CA PRO A 21 -1.28 12.90 9.62
C PRO A 21 -2.28 12.21 10.57
N ARG A 22 -3.13 11.32 10.05
CA ARG A 22 -4.15 10.62 10.83
C ARG A 22 -3.72 9.22 11.27
N ILE A 23 -2.74 8.61 10.58
CA ILE A 23 -2.44 7.19 10.69
C ILE A 23 -0.95 6.98 10.52
N ASP A 24 -0.34 6.36 11.52
CA ASP A 24 1.03 5.85 11.43
C ASP A 24 1.02 4.47 10.76
N CYS A 25 1.82 4.31 9.70
CA CYS A 25 1.82 3.09 8.91
C CYS A 25 3.09 2.90 8.08
N ASP A 26 3.42 1.64 7.81
CA ASP A 26 4.51 1.26 6.91
C ASP A 26 4.09 0.19 5.89
N PHE A 27 4.86 0.12 4.80
CA PHE A 27 4.66 -0.84 3.71
C PHE A 27 5.70 -1.96 3.76
N SER A 28 5.22 -3.19 3.62
CA SER A 28 6.01 -4.41 3.48
C SER A 28 5.65 -5.14 2.19
N ILE A 29 6.56 -5.99 1.70
CA ILE A 29 6.30 -6.81 0.51
C ILE A 29 5.46 -8.02 0.95
N PHE A 30 4.24 -8.14 0.41
CA PHE A 30 3.39 -9.32 0.59
C PHE A 30 3.52 -10.20 -0.66
N SER A 31 3.79 -11.50 -0.51
CA SER A 31 3.92 -12.37 -1.69
C SER A 31 3.24 -13.71 -1.50
N LEU A 32 2.14 -13.87 -2.24
CA LEU A 32 1.85 -15.05 -3.06
C LEU A 32 1.47 -14.67 -4.51
N GLU A 33 1.11 -13.40 -4.78
CA GLU A 33 0.85 -12.91 -6.14
C GLU A 33 1.61 -11.60 -6.44
N PRO A 34 1.96 -11.34 -7.71
CA PRO A 34 2.41 -10.03 -8.13
C PRO A 34 1.34 -8.97 -7.82
N PHE A 35 1.76 -7.72 -7.66
CA PHE A 35 0.87 -6.55 -7.49
C PHE A 35 0.24 -6.32 -6.10
N GLN A 36 0.77 -6.95 -5.05
CA GLN A 36 0.29 -6.76 -3.68
C GLN A 36 1.42 -6.25 -2.76
N LEU A 37 1.10 -5.24 -1.95
CA LEU A 37 1.91 -4.82 -0.79
C LEU A 37 1.09 -5.04 0.47
N LEU A 38 1.79 -5.15 1.60
CA LEU A 38 1.16 -5.12 2.91
C LEU A 38 1.31 -3.71 3.48
N LEU A 39 0.22 -3.12 3.94
CA LEU A 39 0.20 -1.91 4.72
C LEU A 39 -0.09 -2.30 6.17
N HIS A 40 0.86 -2.02 7.06
CA HIS A 40 0.66 -2.19 8.49
C HIS A 40 0.31 -0.85 9.10
N VAL A 41 -0.74 -0.84 9.92
CA VAL A 41 -1.11 0.33 10.70
C VAL A 41 -0.64 0.14 12.14
N HIS A 42 0.06 1.12 12.69
CA HIS A 42 0.65 1.08 14.03
C HIS A 42 -0.24 1.69 15.11
N ASP A 43 -1.55 1.72 14.89
CA ASP A 43 -2.52 2.21 15.86
C ASP A 43 -3.02 1.06 16.74
N ALA A 44 -2.60 1.04 18.01
CA ALA A 44 -2.95 -0.01 18.97
C ALA A 44 -4.40 0.09 19.48
N ASP A 45 -5.03 1.26 19.35
CA ASP A 45 -6.38 1.53 19.86
C ASP A 45 -7.45 1.41 18.75
N MET A 46 -7.03 1.13 17.52
CA MET A 46 -7.91 1.00 16.36
C MET A 46 -8.09 -0.47 15.97
N ASP A 47 -9.33 -0.94 15.96
CA ASP A 47 -9.69 -2.31 15.58
C ASP A 47 -9.64 -2.54 14.05
N GLU A 48 -10.24 -1.63 13.26
CA GLU A 48 -10.22 -1.69 11.78
C GLU A 48 -10.32 -0.27 11.17
N LEU A 49 -9.68 -0.07 10.03
CA LEU A 49 -9.86 1.12 9.20
C LEU A 49 -11.28 1.17 8.62
N SER A 50 -11.95 2.30 8.86
CA SER A 50 -13.22 2.59 8.20
C SER A 50 -13.09 2.61 6.68
N THR A 51 -14.19 2.36 5.97
CA THR A 51 -14.24 2.41 4.50
C THR A 51 -13.79 3.77 3.95
N GLU A 52 -14.15 4.86 4.62
CA GLU A 52 -13.77 6.22 4.23
C GLU A 52 -12.26 6.42 4.30
N ILE A 53 -11.64 5.95 5.38
CA ILE A 53 -10.20 6.04 5.58
C ILE A 53 -9.46 5.22 4.52
N ARG A 54 -9.90 3.97 4.27
CA ARG A 54 -9.31 3.12 3.22
C ARG A 54 -9.38 3.75 1.83
N TYR A 55 -10.49 4.42 1.52
CA TYR A 55 -10.63 5.17 0.26
C TYR A 55 -9.66 6.36 0.20
N GLY A 56 -9.52 7.11 1.31
CA GLY A 56 -8.54 8.19 1.44
C GLY A 56 -7.11 7.70 1.22
N LEU A 57 -6.73 6.60 1.87
CA LEU A 57 -5.42 5.96 1.71
C LEU A 57 -5.20 5.52 0.26
N SER A 58 -6.17 4.86 -0.36
CA SER A 58 -6.09 4.42 -1.77
C SER A 58 -5.76 5.58 -2.71
N ARG A 59 -6.45 6.72 -2.56
CA ARG A 59 -6.20 7.92 -3.35
C ARG A 59 -4.81 8.51 -3.11
N LYS A 60 -4.36 8.52 -1.86
CA LYS A 60 -3.09 9.09 -1.46
C LYS A 60 -1.91 8.24 -1.92
N ILE A 61 -1.97 6.93 -1.70
CA ILE A 61 -1.00 5.96 -2.19
C ILE A 61 -0.87 6.11 -3.71
N ARG A 62 -1.99 6.14 -4.45
CA ARG A 62 -1.95 6.37 -5.90
C ARG A 62 -1.26 7.68 -6.28
N SER A 63 -1.54 8.79 -5.57
CA SER A 63 -0.88 10.07 -5.82
C SER A 63 0.63 9.97 -5.61
N GLN A 64 1.08 9.28 -4.57
CA GLN A 64 2.51 9.09 -4.29
C GLN A 64 3.18 8.19 -5.34
N LEU A 65 2.53 7.09 -5.73
CA LEU A 65 3.00 6.23 -6.81
C LEU A 65 3.15 6.99 -8.13
N HIS A 66 2.24 7.93 -8.43
CA HIS A 66 2.37 8.79 -9.60
C HIS A 66 3.55 9.77 -9.49
N GLN A 67 3.82 10.33 -8.30
CA GLN A 67 4.98 11.19 -8.07
C GLN A 67 6.31 10.43 -8.18
N LEU A 68 6.32 9.15 -7.81
CA LEU A 68 7.45 8.24 -7.93
C LEU A 68 7.69 7.72 -9.36
N ASP A 69 6.83 8.04 -10.34
CA ASP A 69 6.77 7.38 -11.66
C ASP A 69 6.75 5.84 -11.55
N ALA A 70 6.04 5.33 -10.53
CA ALA A 70 5.95 3.91 -10.27
C ALA A 70 5.19 3.19 -11.38
N LYS A 71 5.77 2.07 -11.84
CA LYS A 71 5.25 1.23 -12.91
C LYS A 71 5.23 -0.22 -12.47
N LEU A 72 4.26 -0.96 -13.01
CA LEU A 72 4.10 -2.40 -12.84
C LEU A 72 4.19 -3.03 -14.22
N GLY A 73 5.25 -3.79 -14.50
CA GLY A 73 5.42 -4.42 -15.81
C GLY A 73 5.49 -3.40 -16.95
N GLY A 74 6.05 -2.21 -16.67
CA GLY A 74 6.17 -1.11 -17.64
C GLY A 74 4.95 -0.20 -17.77
N THR A 75 3.82 -0.51 -17.14
CA THR A 75 2.62 0.36 -17.16
C THR A 75 2.48 1.17 -15.88
N PRO A 76 2.10 2.46 -15.95
CA PRO A 76 1.83 3.27 -14.76
C PRO A 76 0.70 2.70 -13.91
N ILE A 77 0.83 2.84 -12.59
CA ILE A 77 -0.18 2.38 -11.63
C ILE A 77 -1.30 3.40 -11.55
N ASN A 78 -2.52 3.00 -11.93
CA ASN A 78 -3.68 3.90 -12.01
C ASN A 78 -4.75 3.57 -10.96
N VAL A 79 -4.74 2.35 -10.45
CA VAL A 79 -5.75 1.85 -9.53
C VAL A 79 -5.05 1.26 -8.31
N VAL A 80 -5.51 1.67 -7.14
CA VAL A 80 -5.02 1.20 -5.85
C VAL A 80 -6.23 0.83 -5.02
N PHE A 81 -6.22 -0.37 -4.46
CA PHE A 81 -7.22 -0.81 -3.49
C PHE A 81 -6.54 -1.14 -2.16
N VAL A 82 -7.13 -0.68 -1.06
CA VAL A 82 -6.72 -1.06 0.30
C VAL A 82 -7.81 -1.95 0.89
N VAL A 83 -7.51 -3.24 1.06
CA VAL A 83 -8.46 -4.26 1.55
C VAL A 83 -7.93 -4.88 2.84
N SER A 84 -8.81 -5.22 3.78
CA SER A 84 -8.40 -5.80 5.06
C SER A 84 -7.71 -7.15 4.84
N ALA A 85 -6.64 -7.43 5.59
CA ALA A 85 -5.89 -8.69 5.55
C ALA A 85 -5.95 -9.40 6.91
N PRO A 86 -7.15 -9.85 7.34
CA PRO A 86 -7.39 -10.37 8.69
C PRO A 86 -6.63 -11.68 8.99
N LEU A 87 -6.15 -12.37 7.96
CA LEU A 87 -5.33 -13.57 8.12
C LEU A 87 -3.90 -13.25 8.61
N ILE A 88 -3.49 -11.98 8.59
CA ILE A 88 -2.16 -11.52 9.03
C ILE A 88 -2.28 -10.80 10.37
N SER A 89 -3.09 -9.76 10.43
CA SER A 89 -3.55 -9.11 11.66
C SER A 89 -4.74 -8.20 11.35
N ASP A 90 -5.48 -7.80 12.39
CA ASP A 90 -6.61 -6.85 12.27
C ASP A 90 -6.15 -5.46 11.76
N ASN A 91 -4.88 -5.13 11.99
CA ASN A 91 -4.26 -3.87 11.58
C ASN A 91 -3.41 -3.99 10.29
N SER A 92 -3.54 -5.11 9.57
CA SER A 92 -2.86 -5.31 8.30
C SER A 92 -3.84 -5.20 7.13
N TYR A 93 -3.41 -4.52 6.08
CA TYR A 93 -4.22 -4.28 4.88
C TYR A 93 -3.42 -4.64 3.64
N CYS A 94 -4.01 -5.41 2.74
CA CYS A 94 -3.43 -5.66 1.44
C CYS A 94 -3.68 -4.45 0.53
N VAL A 95 -2.61 -3.95 -0.08
CA VAL A 95 -2.64 -2.88 -1.07
C VAL A 95 -2.46 -3.52 -2.44
N ILE A 96 -3.54 -3.55 -3.21
CA ILE A 96 -3.57 -4.13 -4.56
C ILE A 96 -3.34 -3.01 -5.57
N LEU A 97 -2.37 -3.20 -6.46
CA LEU A 97 -1.92 -2.22 -7.44
C LEU A 97 -2.28 -2.66 -8.87
N HIS A 98 -2.86 -1.78 -9.68
CA HIS A 98 -3.20 -2.05 -11.08
C HIS A 98 -2.94 -0.86 -12.01
#